data_AF-A0A8T5HB79-F1
#
_entry.id   AF-A0A8T5HB79-F1
#
_cell.length_a   1.000
_cell.length_b   1.000
_cell.length_c   1.000
_cell.angle_alpha   90.00
_cell.angle_beta   90.00
_cell.angle_gamma   90.00
#
_symmetry.space_group_name_H-M   'P 1'
#
loop_
_entity.id
_entity.type
_entity.pdbx_description
1 polymer ?
#
loop_
_entity_poly.entity_id
_entity_poly.type
_entity_poly.pdbx_seq_one_letter_code
_entity_poly.pdbx_strand_id
1 'polypeptide(L)'
;MVENEKKKEQGISQHNADNKHKKTDLEVVLDKKVKPLIKDATTKFLGVGIEKLNEDITSTLTRSSFGDIKISYGSDYKKAKKQYKKDFLARLLVLNLGNISETAKVLGLDRRTLHRMVKEFDIDVNKIKSELLRPYPIKVSALSGAIEEVLDDYKAVLHPKKLEEMYKNVPHLSEDILKDLPDPKISMKDAEELFEKDYFKYHLNKHEHNISKTAKAIGIRFETLHRKMKKLSID
;
A
#
# COMPACT_ATOMS: atom_id res chain seq x y z
N MET A 1 54.23 -26.55 -24.41
CA MET A 1 52.87 -26.93 -23.98
C MET A 1 52.56 -26.29 -22.62
N VAL A 2 52.66 -24.97 -22.50
CA VAL A 2 52.35 -24.22 -21.28
C VAL A 2 51.82 -22.86 -21.72
N GLU A 3 50.59 -22.79 -22.23
CA GLU A 3 49.96 -21.49 -22.50
C GLU A 3 48.43 -21.50 -22.63
N ASN A 4 47.75 -22.54 -22.12
CA ASN A 4 46.30 -22.66 -22.29
C ASN A 4 45.51 -22.97 -20.99
N GLU A 5 46.03 -22.57 -19.82
CA GLU A 5 45.32 -22.76 -18.54
C GLU A 5 45.13 -21.50 -17.68
N LYS A 6 45.51 -20.30 -18.16
CA LYS A 6 45.35 -19.04 -17.39
C LYS A 6 44.19 -18.13 -17.80
N LYS A 7 43.22 -18.60 -18.59
CA LYS A 7 42.05 -17.80 -19.02
C LYS A 7 40.68 -18.30 -18.53
N LYS A 8 40.62 -19.16 -17.49
CA LYS A 8 39.35 -19.70 -17.00
C LYS A 8 38.90 -19.24 -15.60
N GLU A 9 39.64 -18.36 -14.92
CA GLU A 9 39.33 -17.98 -13.52
C GLU A 9 38.95 -16.50 -13.28
N GLN A 10 38.74 -15.68 -14.32
CA GLN A 10 38.37 -14.26 -14.14
C GLN A 10 37.01 -13.89 -14.73
N GLY A 11 36.02 -14.79 -14.66
CA GLY A 11 34.69 -14.56 -15.24
C GLY A 11 33.50 -14.92 -14.37
N ILE A 12 33.68 -15.18 -13.07
CA ILE A 12 32.60 -15.59 -12.18
C ILE A 12 32.76 -14.92 -10.81
N SER A 13 32.65 -13.60 -10.73
CA SER A 13 32.43 -12.92 -9.44
C SER A 13 31.88 -11.50 -9.61
N GLN A 14 30.82 -11.33 -10.40
CA GLN A 14 30.06 -10.07 -10.42
C GLN A 14 28.59 -10.34 -10.76
N HIS A 15 27.87 -11.12 -9.95
CA HIS A 15 26.39 -11.13 -10.07
C HIS A 15 25.61 -11.45 -8.79
N ASN A 16 26.22 -11.38 -7.60
CA ASN A 16 25.49 -11.55 -6.34
C ASN A 16 25.89 -10.45 -5.34
N ALA A 17 25.40 -9.23 -5.54
CA ALA A 17 25.49 -8.18 -4.52
C ALA A 17 24.45 -7.05 -4.59
N ASP A 18 23.41 -7.12 -5.44
CA ASP A 18 22.43 -6.01 -5.58
C ASP A 18 20.98 -6.48 -5.44
N ASN A 19 20.67 -7.23 -4.39
CA ASN A 19 19.29 -7.47 -3.97
C ASN A 19 19.03 -6.96 -2.55
N LYS A 20 19.51 -5.74 -2.28
CA LYS A 20 19.13 -4.98 -1.08
C LYS A 20 17.79 -4.32 -1.38
N HIS A 21 16.76 -4.70 -0.64
CA HIS A 21 15.40 -4.15 -0.74
C HIS A 21 15.42 -2.63 -0.97
N LYS A 22 15.04 -2.21 -2.18
CA LYS A 22 14.85 -0.80 -2.50
C LYS A 22 13.58 -0.36 -1.78
N LYS A 23 13.73 0.36 -0.67
CA LYS A 23 12.59 0.96 0.07
C LYS A 23 11.71 1.70 -0.93
N THR A 24 10.39 1.49 -0.85
CA THR A 24 9.45 2.17 -1.75
C THR A 24 9.49 3.68 -1.47
N ASP A 25 9.22 4.52 -2.48
CA ASP A 25 9.14 5.99 -2.29
C ASP A 25 8.16 6.36 -1.17
N LEU A 26 7.16 5.51 -0.93
CA LEU A 26 6.21 5.61 0.15
C LEU A 26 6.84 5.37 1.53
N GLU A 27 7.57 4.27 1.71
CA GLU A 27 8.31 3.98 2.96
C GLU A 27 9.29 5.10 3.29
N VAL A 28 9.93 5.68 2.28
CA VAL A 28 10.87 6.80 2.46
C VAL A 28 10.16 8.05 2.98
N VAL A 29 8.95 8.36 2.51
CA VAL A 29 8.22 9.54 3.00
C VAL A 29 7.54 9.28 4.33
N LEU A 30 7.03 8.07 4.56
CA LEU A 30 6.52 7.66 5.87
C LEU A 30 7.61 7.80 6.95
N ASP A 31 8.82 7.31 6.65
CA ASP A 31 9.98 7.44 7.55
C ASP A 31 10.44 8.89 7.73
N LYS A 32 10.35 9.73 6.69
CA LYS A 32 10.93 11.10 6.71
C LYS A 32 9.98 12.22 7.10
N LYS A 33 8.66 12.03 6.93
CA LYS A 33 7.65 13.07 7.17
C LYS A 33 6.60 12.66 8.20
N VAL A 34 6.03 11.47 8.05
CA VAL A 34 4.92 11.02 8.91
C VAL A 34 5.41 10.57 10.30
N LYS A 35 6.49 9.79 10.34
CA LYS A 35 7.09 9.30 11.59
C LYS A 35 7.57 10.43 12.53
N PRO A 36 8.21 11.51 12.03
CA PRO A 36 8.49 12.70 12.84
C PRO A 36 7.23 13.36 13.42
N LEU A 37 6.17 13.56 12.62
CA LEU A 37 4.93 14.18 13.08
C LEU A 37 4.27 13.39 14.22
N ILE A 38 4.24 12.06 14.10
CA ILE A 38 3.70 11.17 15.15
C ILE A 38 4.57 11.24 16.40
N LYS A 39 5.89 11.20 16.24
CA LYS A 39 6.85 11.29 17.36
C LYS A 39 6.74 12.62 18.10
N ASP A 40 6.57 13.72 17.38
CA ASP A 40 6.41 15.05 17.95
C ASP A 40 5.09 15.15 18.71
N ALA A 41 4.00 14.61 18.14
CA ALA A 41 2.70 14.56 18.81
C ALA A 41 2.73 13.70 20.08
N THR A 42 3.27 12.48 20.03
CA THR A 42 3.36 11.60 21.20
C THR A 42 4.26 12.19 22.28
N THR A 43 5.40 12.79 21.91
CA THR A 43 6.27 13.47 22.87
C THR A 43 5.58 14.67 23.51
N LYS A 44 4.84 15.46 22.74
CA LYS A 44 4.12 16.64 23.21
C LYS A 44 2.99 16.29 24.20
N PHE A 45 2.19 15.27 23.91
CA PHE A 45 0.98 14.96 24.69
C PHE A 45 1.20 13.88 25.76
N LEU A 46 2.10 12.91 25.51
CA LEU A 46 2.42 11.86 26.49
C LEU A 46 3.65 12.24 27.35
N GLY A 47 4.44 13.24 26.93
CA GLY A 47 5.67 13.67 27.58
C GLY A 47 6.87 12.74 27.33
N VAL A 48 6.65 11.62 26.63
CA VAL A 48 7.66 10.64 26.24
C VAL A 48 7.34 10.11 24.84
N GLY A 49 8.37 9.96 24.00
CA GLY A 49 8.26 9.23 22.74
C GLY A 49 8.18 7.74 23.03
N ILE A 50 6.99 7.15 22.85
CA ILE A 50 6.83 5.71 23.00
C ILE A 50 7.12 5.08 21.65
N GLU A 51 8.34 4.60 21.48
CA GLU A 51 8.83 4.12 20.17
C GLU A 51 7.96 3.00 19.60
N LYS A 52 7.46 2.10 20.46
CA LYS A 52 6.51 1.05 20.06
C LYS A 52 5.16 1.62 19.58
N LEU A 53 4.62 2.63 20.25
CA LEU A 53 3.37 3.29 19.84
C LEU A 53 3.57 4.05 18.53
N ASN A 54 4.72 4.71 18.36
CA ASN A 54 5.06 5.40 17.13
C ASN A 54 5.14 4.40 15.95
N GLU A 55 5.72 3.23 16.17
CA GLU A 55 5.77 2.13 15.19
C GLU A 55 4.38 1.54 14.91
N ASP A 56 3.56 1.32 15.93
CA ASP A 56 2.22 0.74 15.79
C ASP A 56 1.24 1.70 15.11
N ILE A 57 1.32 3.01 15.40
CA ILE A 57 0.60 4.04 14.64
C ILE A 57 1.14 4.08 13.21
N THR A 58 2.46 4.17 12.99
CA THR A 58 3.03 4.25 11.62
C THR A 58 2.69 3.02 10.77
N SER A 59 2.71 1.83 11.35
CA SER A 59 2.36 0.58 10.66
C SER A 59 0.87 0.49 10.36
N THR A 60 0.03 0.90 11.31
CA THR A 60 -1.43 1.01 11.10
C THR A 60 -1.74 2.02 10.02
N LEU A 61 -1.05 3.16 9.99
CA LEU A 61 -1.17 4.15 8.92
C LEU A 61 -0.67 3.63 7.58
N THR A 62 0.39 2.83 7.56
CA THR A 62 0.87 2.16 6.34
C THR A 62 -0.20 1.21 5.79
N ARG A 63 -1.01 0.60 6.67
CA ARG A 63 -2.11 -0.29 6.32
C ARG A 63 -3.39 0.49 5.95
N SER A 64 -3.73 1.53 6.69
CA SER A 64 -5.00 2.27 6.65
C SER A 64 -5.01 3.46 5.69
N SER A 65 -3.85 4.04 5.35
CA SER A 65 -3.73 5.05 4.29
C SER A 65 -4.22 4.53 2.93
N PHE A 66 -4.28 3.20 2.78
CA PHE A 66 -4.83 2.49 1.63
C PHE A 66 -6.22 1.92 1.85
N GLY A 67 -6.90 2.25 2.97
CA GLY A 67 -8.29 1.92 3.31
C GLY A 67 -8.77 0.70 2.55
N ASP A 68 -8.37 -0.47 3.02
CA ASP A 68 -8.48 -1.78 2.39
C ASP A 68 -9.30 -1.79 1.09
N ILE A 69 -8.61 -1.66 -0.06
CA ILE A 69 -9.23 -2.00 -1.34
C ILE A 69 -9.62 -3.47 -1.23
N LYS A 70 -10.91 -3.72 -1.02
CA LYS A 70 -11.42 -5.06 -0.74
C LYS A 70 -11.14 -5.96 -1.93
N ILE A 71 -10.30 -6.97 -1.70
CA ILE A 71 -10.02 -7.98 -2.71
C ILE A 71 -11.21 -8.93 -2.80
N SER A 72 -11.73 -9.09 -4.02
CA SER A 72 -12.83 -10.03 -4.29
C SER A 72 -12.32 -11.46 -4.43
N TYR A 73 -12.09 -12.14 -3.30
CA TYR A 73 -11.60 -13.54 -3.28
C TYR A 73 -12.63 -14.57 -3.79
N GLY A 74 -13.90 -14.22 -3.92
CA GLY A 74 -14.93 -15.12 -4.47
C GLY A 74 -14.95 -15.20 -6.00
N SER A 75 -14.25 -14.28 -6.67
CA SER A 75 -14.25 -14.15 -8.13
C SER A 75 -13.04 -14.84 -8.74
N ASP A 76 -13.15 -15.20 -10.02
CA ASP A 76 -11.98 -15.66 -10.79
C ASP A 76 -10.86 -14.59 -10.81
N TYR A 77 -9.62 -15.03 -10.98
CA TYR A 77 -8.44 -14.16 -10.89
C TYR A 77 -8.52 -12.96 -11.85
N LYS A 78 -9.04 -13.15 -13.07
CA LYS A 78 -9.11 -12.08 -14.07
C LYS A 78 -10.11 -11.00 -13.64
N LYS A 79 -11.28 -11.40 -13.14
CA LYS A 79 -12.32 -10.50 -12.63
C LYS A 79 -11.87 -9.82 -11.35
N ALA A 80 -11.33 -10.57 -10.39
CA ALA A 80 -10.79 -10.03 -9.15
C ALA A 80 -9.70 -8.98 -9.42
N LYS A 81 -8.79 -9.27 -10.36
CA LYS A 81 -7.75 -8.33 -10.79
C LYS A 81 -8.32 -7.09 -11.46
N LYS A 82 -9.30 -7.24 -12.36
CA LYS A 82 -9.94 -6.11 -13.03
C LYS A 82 -10.67 -5.21 -12.01
N GLN A 83 -11.39 -5.82 -11.08
CA GLN A 83 -12.10 -5.09 -10.03
C GLN A 83 -11.13 -4.34 -9.12
N TYR A 84 -10.08 -5.00 -8.65
CA TYR A 84 -9.04 -4.36 -7.85
C TYR A 84 -8.43 -3.14 -8.57
N LYS A 85 -8.09 -3.26 -9.86
CA LYS A 85 -7.57 -2.14 -10.66
C LYS A 85 -8.56 -0.99 -10.76
N LYS A 86 -9.84 -1.29 -10.96
CA LYS A 86 -10.92 -0.29 -11.00
C LYS A 86 -10.99 0.46 -9.67
N ASP A 87 -11.02 -0.27 -8.55
CA ASP A 87 -11.16 0.30 -7.22
C ASP A 87 -9.92 1.11 -6.82
N PHE A 88 -8.74 0.60 -7.15
CA PHE A 88 -7.47 1.33 -6.98
C PHE A 88 -7.45 2.64 -7.78
N LEU A 89 -7.83 2.58 -9.07
CA LEU A 89 -7.84 3.77 -9.92
C LEU A 89 -8.90 4.79 -9.49
N ALA A 90 -10.12 4.33 -9.18
CA ALA A 90 -11.19 5.18 -8.69
C ALA A 90 -10.78 5.88 -7.39
N ARG A 91 -10.14 5.15 -6.47
CA ARG A 91 -9.59 5.71 -5.25
C ARG A 91 -8.52 6.76 -5.54
N LEU A 92 -7.57 6.49 -6.41
CA LEU A 92 -6.50 7.44 -6.69
C LEU A 92 -7.02 8.71 -7.37
N LEU A 93 -8.02 8.58 -8.23
CA LEU A 93 -8.76 9.73 -8.77
C LEU A 93 -9.48 10.49 -7.66
N VAL A 94 -10.03 9.79 -6.66
CA VAL A 94 -10.63 10.43 -5.48
C VAL A 94 -9.60 11.17 -4.63
N LEU A 95 -8.39 10.63 -4.48
CA LEU A 95 -7.28 11.30 -3.80
C LEU A 95 -6.90 12.60 -4.52
N ASN A 96 -6.82 12.54 -5.84
CA ASN A 96 -6.44 13.66 -6.71
C ASN A 96 -7.61 14.56 -7.15
N LEU A 97 -8.75 14.53 -6.44
CA LEU A 97 -9.93 15.39 -6.73
C LEU A 97 -10.46 15.28 -8.18
N GLY A 98 -10.36 14.09 -8.76
CA GLY A 98 -10.73 13.83 -10.15
C GLY A 98 -9.76 14.45 -11.18
N ASN A 99 -8.57 14.88 -10.76
CA ASN A 99 -7.54 15.38 -11.65
C ASN A 99 -6.77 14.23 -12.31
N ILE A 100 -7.14 13.93 -13.55
CA ILE A 100 -6.55 12.87 -14.37
C ILE A 100 -5.07 13.14 -14.65
N SER A 101 -4.66 14.39 -14.86
CA SER A 101 -3.27 14.71 -15.16
C SER A 101 -2.34 14.44 -13.97
N GLU A 102 -2.75 14.85 -12.77
CA GLU A 102 -1.97 14.58 -11.55
C GLU A 102 -1.97 13.10 -11.19
N THR A 103 -3.13 12.44 -11.29
CA THR A 103 -3.25 11.00 -11.08
C THR A 103 -2.32 10.21 -12.05
N ALA A 104 -2.21 10.65 -13.30
CA ALA A 104 -1.36 10.00 -14.29
C ALA A 104 0.13 10.14 -13.94
N LYS A 105 0.56 11.34 -13.50
CA LYS A 105 1.92 11.59 -13.01
C LYS A 105 2.25 10.71 -11.81
N VAL A 106 1.33 10.62 -10.84
CA VAL A 106 1.51 9.79 -9.63
C VAL A 106 1.69 8.32 -10.00
N LEU A 107 0.92 7.79 -10.96
CA LEU A 107 1.02 6.41 -11.43
C LEU A 107 2.22 6.14 -12.35
N GLY A 108 2.97 7.17 -12.76
CA GLY A 108 4.00 7.06 -13.79
C GLY A 108 3.43 6.67 -15.16
N LEU A 109 2.18 7.01 -15.44
CA LEU A 109 1.49 6.70 -16.69
C LEU A 109 1.32 7.94 -17.56
N ASP A 110 1.27 7.74 -18.87
CA ASP A 110 0.81 8.79 -19.77
C ASP A 110 -0.67 9.11 -19.52
N ARG A 111 -1.02 10.39 -19.61
CA ARG A 111 -2.39 10.89 -19.41
C ARG A 111 -3.41 10.15 -20.29
N ARG A 112 -3.07 9.82 -21.55
CA ARG A 112 -3.98 9.10 -22.47
C ARG A 112 -4.23 7.67 -21.99
N THR A 113 -3.20 7.02 -21.44
CA THR A 113 -3.33 5.68 -20.84
C THR A 113 -4.31 5.72 -19.68
N LEU A 114 -4.18 6.71 -18.80
CA LEU A 114 -5.12 6.87 -17.69
C LEU A 114 -6.55 7.13 -18.15
N HIS A 115 -6.74 8.04 -19.12
CA HIS A 115 -8.05 8.27 -19.72
C HIS A 115 -8.68 7.00 -20.31
N ARG A 116 -7.87 6.17 -20.98
CA ARG A 116 -8.34 4.88 -21.52
C ARG A 116 -8.79 3.96 -20.39
N MET A 117 -8.03 3.86 -19.31
CA MET A 117 -8.38 3.02 -18.15
C MET A 117 -9.65 3.51 -17.44
N VAL A 118 -9.81 4.83 -17.27
CA VAL A 118 -11.03 5.44 -16.73
C VAL A 118 -12.25 5.04 -17.55
N LYS A 119 -12.14 5.08 -18.88
CA LYS A 119 -13.22 4.69 -19.79
C LYS A 119 -13.46 3.17 -19.78
N GLU A 120 -12.40 2.37 -19.76
CA GLU A 120 -12.47 0.90 -19.72
C GLU A 120 -13.15 0.38 -18.46
N PHE A 121 -12.91 1.05 -17.32
CA PHE A 121 -13.48 0.69 -16.03
C PHE A 121 -14.80 1.40 -15.72
N ASP A 122 -15.27 2.25 -16.63
CA ASP A 122 -16.50 3.03 -16.46
C ASP A 122 -16.48 3.83 -15.14
N ILE A 123 -15.42 4.63 -14.95
CA ILE A 123 -15.24 5.50 -13.79
C ILE A 123 -15.72 6.90 -14.15
N ASP A 124 -16.76 7.37 -13.48
CA ASP A 124 -17.28 8.72 -13.68
C ASP A 124 -16.47 9.76 -12.90
N VAL A 125 -15.51 10.38 -13.58
CA VAL A 125 -14.67 11.44 -13.02
C VAL A 125 -15.46 12.71 -12.70
N ASN A 126 -16.54 12.99 -13.41
CA ASN A 126 -17.35 14.19 -13.17
C ASN A 126 -18.17 14.02 -11.89
N LYS A 127 -18.77 12.84 -11.70
CA LYS A 127 -19.41 12.46 -10.45
C LYS A 127 -18.45 12.55 -9.28
N ILE A 128 -17.23 12.02 -9.44
CA ILE A 128 -16.15 12.17 -8.47
C ILE A 128 -15.94 13.66 -8.16
N LYS A 129 -15.72 14.53 -9.14
CA LYS A 129 -15.53 15.97 -8.89
C LYS A 129 -16.69 16.64 -8.15
N SER A 130 -17.93 16.31 -8.50
CA SER A 130 -19.11 16.90 -7.85
C SER A 130 -19.37 16.38 -6.44
N GLU A 131 -19.13 15.08 -6.20
CA GLU A 131 -19.29 14.44 -4.89
C GLU A 131 -18.12 14.79 -3.95
N LEU A 132 -16.94 15.05 -4.52
CA LEU A 132 -15.72 15.42 -3.79
C LEU A 132 -15.65 16.89 -3.35
N LEU A 133 -16.74 17.66 -3.42
CA LEU A 133 -16.82 18.90 -2.64
C LEU A 133 -16.99 18.64 -1.12
N ARG A 134 -17.12 17.37 -0.66
CA ARG A 134 -17.21 16.95 0.77
C ARG A 134 -16.34 15.76 1.31
N PRO A 135 -15.13 15.41 0.81
CA PRO A 135 -14.37 14.21 1.20
C PRO A 135 -13.18 14.43 2.14
N TYR A 136 -12.69 15.68 2.29
CA TYR A 136 -11.58 15.97 3.21
C TYR A 136 -11.93 15.59 4.66
N PRO A 137 -13.12 15.93 5.20
CA PRO A 137 -13.50 15.56 6.57
C PRO A 137 -13.62 14.04 6.77
N ILE A 138 -14.05 13.30 5.74
CA ILE A 138 -14.23 11.85 5.81
C ILE A 138 -12.87 11.14 5.91
N LYS A 139 -11.86 11.62 5.17
CA LYS A 139 -10.49 11.08 5.23
C LYS A 139 -9.84 11.32 6.58
N VAL A 140 -10.01 12.52 7.12
CA VAL A 140 -9.53 12.88 8.45
C VAL A 140 -10.17 11.94 9.49
N SER A 141 -11.50 11.75 9.43
CA SER A 141 -12.20 10.86 10.35
C SER A 141 -11.76 9.39 10.26
N ALA A 142 -11.54 8.86 9.05
CA ALA A 142 -11.05 7.48 8.89
C ALA A 142 -9.64 7.31 9.45
N LEU A 143 -8.77 8.31 9.23
CA LEU A 143 -7.41 8.32 9.77
C LEU A 143 -7.41 8.44 11.29
N SER A 144 -8.30 9.29 11.83
CA SER A 144 -8.49 9.45 13.26
C SER A 144 -8.90 8.14 13.91
N GLY A 145 -9.90 7.44 13.37
CA GLY A 145 -10.34 6.15 13.90
C GLY A 145 -9.23 5.09 13.92
N ALA A 146 -8.36 5.06 12.91
CA ALA A 146 -7.22 4.14 12.88
C ALA A 146 -6.17 4.46 13.97
N ILE A 147 -5.92 5.74 14.23
CA ILE A 147 -5.02 6.17 15.32
C ILE A 147 -5.66 5.87 16.68
N GLU A 148 -6.97 6.09 16.81
CA GLU A 148 -7.74 5.79 18.03
C GLU A 148 -7.72 4.31 18.37
N GLU A 149 -7.87 3.42 17.38
CA GLU A 149 -7.77 1.96 17.58
C GLU A 149 -6.42 1.56 18.17
N VAL A 150 -5.32 2.16 17.69
CA VAL A 150 -4.00 1.91 18.28
C VAL A 150 -3.92 2.47 19.68
N LEU A 151 -4.42 3.68 19.95
CA LEU A 151 -4.41 4.27 21.29
C LEU A 151 -5.23 3.46 22.30
N ASP A 152 -6.29 2.80 21.85
CA ASP A 152 -7.14 1.92 22.63
C ASP A 152 -6.33 0.74 23.23
N ASP A 153 -5.41 0.16 22.47
CA ASP A 153 -4.52 -0.92 22.93
C ASP A 153 -3.60 -0.49 24.09
N TYR A 154 -3.34 0.82 24.22
CA TYR A 154 -2.47 1.38 25.25
C TYR A 154 -3.22 1.97 26.45
N LYS A 155 -4.55 1.88 26.49
CA LYS A 155 -5.38 2.37 27.61
C LYS A 155 -4.94 1.86 28.98
N ALA A 156 -4.49 0.61 29.06
CA ALA A 156 -4.07 -0.02 30.31
C ALA A 156 -2.69 0.44 30.81
N VAL A 157 -1.87 1.03 29.93
CA VAL A 157 -0.47 1.37 30.21
C VAL A 157 -0.27 2.88 30.33
N LEU A 158 -1.13 3.68 29.70
CA LEU A 158 -1.02 5.13 29.68
C LEU A 158 -1.85 5.82 30.76
N HIS A 159 -1.36 6.95 31.25
CA HIS A 159 -2.08 7.75 32.24
C HIS A 159 -3.36 8.35 31.62
N PRO A 160 -4.55 8.17 32.24
CA PRO A 160 -5.84 8.55 31.65
C PRO A 160 -5.93 9.99 31.15
N LYS A 161 -5.39 10.96 31.91
CA LYS A 161 -5.42 12.39 31.51
C LYS A 161 -4.60 12.68 30.24
N LYS A 162 -3.43 12.05 30.10
CA LYS A 162 -2.56 12.24 28.93
C LYS A 162 -3.15 11.56 27.69
N LEU A 163 -3.83 10.45 27.90
CA LEU A 163 -4.54 9.74 26.85
C LEU A 163 -5.73 10.56 26.34
N GLU A 164 -6.50 11.19 27.22
CA GLU A 164 -7.59 12.10 26.84
C GLU A 164 -7.10 13.30 26.03
N GLU A 165 -5.96 13.89 26.43
CA GLU A 165 -5.30 14.94 25.64
C GLU A 165 -4.89 14.46 24.24
N MET A 166 -4.40 13.22 24.14
CA MET A 166 -4.07 12.62 22.85
C MET A 166 -5.32 12.47 21.96
N TYR A 167 -6.40 11.87 22.48
CA TYR A 167 -7.67 11.71 21.74
C TYR A 167 -8.20 13.04 21.17
N LYS A 168 -8.15 14.12 21.96
CA LYS A 168 -8.59 15.45 21.51
C LYS A 168 -7.76 15.99 20.36
N ASN A 169 -6.50 15.59 20.24
CA ASN A 169 -5.58 16.05 19.19
C ASN A 169 -5.48 15.10 18.00
N VAL A 170 -6.05 13.89 18.06
CA VAL A 170 -6.05 12.94 16.95
C VAL A 170 -6.60 13.55 15.66
N PRO A 171 -7.69 14.34 15.64
CA PRO A 171 -8.19 14.96 14.41
C PRO A 171 -7.19 15.92 13.76
N HIS A 172 -6.50 16.75 14.55
CA HIS A 172 -5.48 17.68 14.03
C HIS A 172 -4.23 16.95 13.55
N LEU A 173 -3.76 15.96 14.31
CA LEU A 173 -2.67 15.08 13.87
C LEU A 173 -3.02 14.37 12.56
N SER A 174 -4.28 13.93 12.42
CA SER A 174 -4.78 13.30 11.20
C SER A 174 -4.79 14.27 10.02
N GLU A 175 -5.20 15.52 10.22
CA GLU A 175 -5.14 16.56 9.19
C GLU A 175 -3.72 16.84 8.71
N ASP A 176 -2.77 16.94 9.64
CA ASP A 176 -1.38 17.25 9.32
C ASP A 176 -0.67 16.07 8.65
N ILE A 177 -0.92 14.86 9.15
CA ILE A 177 -0.49 13.61 8.49
C ILE A 177 -1.10 13.53 7.08
N LEU A 178 -2.38 13.89 6.89
CA LEU A 178 -3.03 13.85 5.58
C LEU A 178 -2.44 14.87 4.59
N LYS A 179 -1.97 16.03 5.06
CA LYS A 179 -1.30 17.05 4.22
C LYS A 179 0.11 16.63 3.81
N ASP A 180 0.83 15.96 4.70
CA ASP A 180 2.21 15.52 4.46
C ASP A 180 2.34 14.09 3.93
N LEU A 181 1.24 13.32 3.94
CA LEU A 181 1.17 12.04 3.24
C LEU A 181 1.44 12.33 1.76
N PRO A 182 2.46 11.67 1.16
CA PRO A 182 2.59 11.76 -0.28
C PRO A 182 1.37 11.06 -0.87
N ASP A 183 0.84 11.58 -1.97
CA ASP A 183 0.06 10.73 -2.85
C ASP A 183 0.91 9.50 -3.13
N PRO A 184 0.41 8.28 -2.86
CA PRO A 184 1.21 7.09 -3.00
C PRO A 184 1.67 7.02 -4.46
N LYS A 185 2.97 7.27 -4.69
CA LYS A 185 3.64 6.97 -5.95
C LYS A 185 3.80 5.45 -6.08
N ILE A 186 2.73 4.71 -5.83
CA ILE A 186 2.63 3.30 -6.13
C ILE A 186 2.23 3.25 -7.58
N SER A 187 3.10 2.71 -8.43
CA SER A 187 2.76 2.53 -9.83
C SER A 187 1.60 1.53 -9.94
N MET A 188 0.84 1.59 -11.04
CA MET A 188 -0.20 0.59 -11.30
C MET A 188 0.36 -0.85 -11.25
N LYS A 189 1.64 -1.03 -11.61
CA LYS A 189 2.31 -2.32 -11.57
C LYS A 189 2.54 -2.80 -10.14
N ASP A 190 2.97 -1.92 -9.24
CA ASP A 190 3.23 -2.28 -7.84
C ASP A 190 1.92 -2.62 -7.11
N ALA A 191 0.86 -1.86 -7.39
CA ALA A 191 -0.48 -2.17 -6.88
C ALA A 191 -0.97 -3.54 -7.37
N GLU A 192 -0.72 -3.89 -8.64
CA GLU A 192 -1.01 -5.23 -9.16
C GLU A 192 -0.22 -6.33 -8.45
N GLU A 193 1.05 -6.11 -8.12
CA GLU A 193 1.88 -7.09 -7.45
C GLU A 193 1.44 -7.31 -5.99
N LEU A 194 1.01 -6.26 -5.29
CA LEU A 194 0.40 -6.35 -3.97
C LEU A 194 -0.90 -7.17 -4.00
N PHE A 195 -1.80 -6.83 -4.93
CA PHE A 195 -3.02 -7.61 -5.15
C PHE A 195 -2.71 -9.09 -5.44
N GLU A 196 -1.76 -9.37 -6.32
CA GLU A 196 -1.41 -10.74 -6.68
C GLU A 196 -0.88 -11.52 -5.47
N LYS A 197 -0.04 -10.90 -4.63
CA LYS A 197 0.45 -11.52 -3.39
C LYS A 197 -0.69 -11.89 -2.45
N ASP A 198 -1.56 -10.94 -2.14
CA ASP A 198 -2.64 -11.15 -1.17
C ASP A 198 -3.68 -12.13 -1.68
N TYR A 199 -4.04 -12.03 -2.97
CA TYR A 199 -4.99 -12.92 -3.61
C TYR A 199 -4.47 -14.36 -3.63
N PHE A 200 -3.23 -14.59 -4.08
CA PHE A 200 -2.67 -15.95 -4.13
C PHE A 200 -2.45 -16.53 -2.75
N LYS A 201 -1.93 -15.75 -1.79
CA LYS A 201 -1.73 -16.22 -0.41
C LYS A 201 -3.05 -16.67 0.23
N TYR A 202 -4.13 -15.91 0.06
CA TYR A 202 -5.45 -16.30 0.55
C TYR A 202 -5.91 -17.64 -0.03
N HIS A 203 -5.83 -17.80 -1.36
CA HIS A 203 -6.31 -19.02 -2.02
C HIS A 203 -5.41 -20.24 -1.77
N LEU A 204 -4.08 -20.04 -1.65
CA LEU A 204 -3.16 -21.11 -1.27
C LEU A 204 -3.47 -21.61 0.14
N ASN A 205 -3.65 -20.71 1.11
CA ASN A 205 -4.05 -21.09 2.47
C ASN A 205 -5.37 -21.87 2.48
N LYS A 206 -6.35 -21.44 1.68
CA LYS A 206 -7.65 -22.11 1.55
C LYS A 206 -7.56 -23.53 0.95
N HIS A 207 -6.52 -23.81 0.17
CA HIS A 207 -6.33 -25.08 -0.52
C HIS A 207 -5.08 -25.83 -0.02
N GLU A 208 -4.67 -25.59 1.22
CA GLU A 208 -3.54 -26.29 1.88
C GLU A 208 -2.25 -26.22 1.04
N HIS A 209 -1.97 -25.07 0.44
CA HIS A 209 -0.82 -24.81 -0.44
C HIS A 209 -0.78 -25.71 -1.70
N ASN A 210 -1.90 -26.36 -2.06
CA ASN A 210 -1.98 -27.13 -3.29
C ASN A 210 -2.15 -26.21 -4.51
N ILE A 211 -1.06 -25.99 -5.24
CA ILE A 211 -0.99 -25.08 -6.39
C ILE A 211 -1.94 -25.51 -7.51
N SER A 212 -2.05 -26.82 -7.80
CA SER A 212 -2.93 -27.33 -8.87
C SER A 212 -4.41 -27.09 -8.56
N LYS A 213 -4.84 -27.40 -7.32
CA LYS A 213 -6.21 -27.13 -6.86
C LYS A 213 -6.50 -25.62 -6.86
N THR A 214 -5.54 -24.82 -6.38
CA THR A 214 -5.64 -23.36 -6.35
C THR A 214 -5.81 -22.76 -7.74
N ALA A 215 -4.96 -23.15 -8.69
CA ALA A 215 -5.01 -22.68 -10.07
C ALA A 215 -6.36 -22.97 -10.72
N LYS A 216 -6.89 -24.19 -10.52
CA LYS A 216 -8.22 -24.59 -11.00
C LYS A 216 -9.32 -23.76 -10.35
N ALA A 217 -9.26 -23.54 -9.04
CA ALA A 217 -10.27 -22.79 -8.29
C ALA A 217 -10.35 -21.31 -8.71
N ILE A 218 -9.21 -20.67 -8.96
CA ILE A 218 -9.15 -19.24 -9.34
C ILE A 218 -9.21 -19.00 -10.86
N GLY A 219 -9.29 -20.08 -11.66
CA GLY A 219 -9.47 -20.00 -13.11
C GLY A 219 -8.23 -19.57 -13.89
N ILE A 220 -7.03 -19.96 -13.44
CA ILE A 220 -5.77 -19.74 -14.18
C ILE A 220 -5.03 -21.05 -14.44
N ARG A 221 -4.20 -21.05 -15.48
CA ARG A 221 -3.32 -22.19 -15.78
C ARG A 221 -2.28 -22.37 -14.67
N PHE A 222 -1.99 -23.62 -14.31
CA PHE A 222 -1.01 -23.98 -13.30
C PHE A 222 0.35 -23.32 -13.54
N GLU A 223 0.86 -23.36 -14.77
CA GLU A 223 2.16 -22.78 -15.15
C GLU A 223 2.17 -21.26 -14.97
N THR A 224 1.01 -20.62 -15.16
CA THR A 224 0.87 -19.17 -14.98
C THR A 224 0.88 -18.79 -13.50
N LEU A 225 0.20 -19.57 -12.64
CA LEU A 225 0.24 -19.38 -11.19
C LEU A 225 1.66 -19.59 -10.67
N HIS A 226 2.28 -20.72 -11.02
CA HIS A 226 3.62 -21.08 -10.59
C HIS A 226 4.67 -20.03 -10.98
N ARG A 227 4.63 -19.54 -12.23
CA ARG A 227 5.50 -18.45 -12.69
C ARG A 227 5.28 -17.16 -11.90
N LYS A 228 4.03 -16.83 -11.56
CA LYS A 228 3.70 -15.63 -10.77
C LYS A 228 4.15 -15.75 -9.32
N MET A 229 3.94 -16.90 -8.68
CA MET A 229 4.43 -17.17 -7.31
C MET A 229 5.95 -17.02 -7.22
N LYS A 230 6.70 -17.61 -8.17
CA LYS A 230 8.16 -17.48 -8.23
C LYS A 230 8.61 -16.02 -8.38
N LYS A 231 7.91 -15.23 -9.21
CA LYS A 231 8.20 -13.80 -9.38
C LYS A 231 7.91 -13.00 -8.09
N LEU A 232 6.90 -13.40 -7.34
CA LEU A 232 6.44 -12.69 -6.14
C LEU A 232 7.09 -13.19 -4.84
N SER A 233 8.00 -14.17 -4.93
CA SER A 233 8.65 -14.84 -3.80
C SER A 233 7.64 -15.40 -2.79
N ILE A 234 6.60 -16.06 -3.30
CA ILE A 234 5.60 -16.79 -2.51
C ILE A 234 6.01 -18.27 -2.58
N ASP A 235 6.44 -18.82 -1.44
CA ASP A 235 6.84 -20.22 -1.29
C ASP A 235 5.65 -21.11 -0.90
#